data_AF-A0A416GHB5-F1
#
_entry.id   AF-A0A416GHB5-F1
#
_cell.length_a   1.000
_cell.length_b   1.000
_cell.length_c   1.000
_cell.angle_alpha   90.00
_cell.angle_beta   90.00
_cell.angle_gamma   90.00
#
_symmetry.space_group_name_H-M   'P 1'
#
loop_
_entity.id
_entity.type
_entity.pdbx_description
1 polymer ?
#
loop_
_entity_poly.entity_id
_entity_poly.type
_entity_poly.pdbx_seq_one_letter_code
_entity_poly.pdbx_strand_id
1 'polypeptide(L)' 'MPIPSSPIFGRYAIQASDSYAYQILEHWCDHDKPCELHFRKPNGKGITAVIVDVKTTAQADWLESLIKQYKFKLFKLQ' A
#
# COMPACT_ATOMS: atom_id res chain seq x y z
N MET A 1 -15.19 21.14 -12.45
CA MET A 1 -14.97 20.47 -11.15
C MET A 1 -14.03 19.29 -11.42
N PRO A 2 -12.90 19.18 -10.72
CA PRO A 2 -12.04 18.01 -10.86
C PRO A 2 -12.79 16.79 -10.32
N ILE A 3 -12.55 15.65 -10.98
CA ILE A 3 -13.22 14.36 -10.83
C ILE A 3 -13.25 13.98 -9.34
N PRO A 4 -14.39 13.55 -8.76
CA PRO A 4 -14.33 12.82 -7.50
C PRO A 4 -13.63 11.49 -7.84
N SER A 5 -12.32 11.44 -7.66
CA SER A 5 -11.58 10.19 -7.54
C SER A 5 -12.19 9.49 -6.33
N SER A 6 -13.16 8.62 -6.57
CA SER A 6 -13.78 7.81 -5.53
C SER A 6 -12.67 7.23 -4.68
N PRO A 7 -12.67 7.47 -3.36
CA PRO A 7 -11.63 6.93 -2.49
C PRO A 7 -11.58 5.42 -2.71
N ILE A 8 -10.38 4.92 -2.99
CA ILE A 8 -10.11 3.51 -3.25
C ILE A 8 -10.25 2.74 -1.94
N PHE A 9 -11.50 2.48 -1.55
CA PHE A 9 -11.83 1.66 -0.40
C PHE A 9 -11.79 0.18 -0.77
N GLY A 10 -11.31 -0.62 0.17
CA GLY A 10 -11.20 -2.06 0.02
C GLY A 10 -9.85 -2.58 0.48
N ARG A 11 -9.61 -3.85 0.15
CA ARG A 11 -8.38 -4.53 0.53
C ARG A 11 -7.42 -4.58 -0.64
N TYR A 12 -6.19 -4.16 -0.40
CA TYR A 12 -5.15 -4.11 -1.43
C TYR A 12 -3.92 -4.90 -1.03
N ALA A 13 -3.27 -5.50 -2.02
CA ALA A 13 -1.93 -6.05 -1.90
C ALA A 13 -0.96 -5.15 -2.67
N ILE A 14 0.02 -4.60 -1.96
CA ILE A 14 1.15 -3.88 -2.51
C ILE A 14 2.26 -4.91 -2.73
N GLN A 15 2.63 -5.14 -3.99
CA GLN A 15 3.72 -6.04 -4.32
C GLN A 15 5.01 -5.22 -4.48
N ALA A 16 6.00 -5.54 -3.64
CA ALA A 16 7.34 -4.98 -3.70
C ALA A 16 8.38 -6.10 -3.73
N SER A 17 9.57 -5.82 -4.26
CA SER A 17 10.71 -6.71 -4.03
C SER A 17 11.14 -6.60 -2.56
N ASP A 18 11.69 -7.69 -2.01
CA ASP A 18 12.16 -7.74 -0.62
C ASP A 18 13.09 -6.58 -0.27
N SER A 19 13.96 -6.17 -1.20
CA SER A 19 14.87 -5.04 -1.04
C SER A 19 14.18 -3.68 -0.91
N TYR A 20 12.88 -3.58 -1.23
CA TYR A 20 12.11 -2.34 -1.17
C TYR A 20 10.93 -2.42 -0.18
N ALA A 21 10.71 -3.59 0.44
CA ALA A 21 9.65 -3.75 1.45
C ALA A 21 9.85 -2.83 2.66
N TYR A 22 11.10 -2.49 3.00
CA TYR A 22 11.40 -1.55 4.08
C TYR A 22 10.91 -0.13 3.77
N GLN A 23 10.85 0.29 2.50
CA GLN A 23 10.38 1.63 2.13
C GLN A 23 8.89 1.81 2.41
N ILE A 24 8.12 0.72 2.32
CA ILE A 24 6.71 0.72 2.72
C ILE A 24 6.60 0.96 4.22
N LEU A 25 7.46 0.33 5.03
CA LEU A 25 7.51 0.52 6.48
C LEU A 25 7.94 1.93 6.86
N GLU A 26 8.97 2.47 6.21
CA GLU A 26 9.47 3.82 6.43
C GLU A 26 8.38 4.86 6.14
N HIS A 27 7.79 4.83 4.95
CA HIS A 27 6.71 5.74 4.57
C HIS A 27 5.46 5.58 5.46
N TRP A 28 5.20 4.37 5.96
CA TRP A 28 4.13 4.11 6.93
C TRP A 28 4.41 4.76 8.30
N CYS A 29 5.65 4.67 8.79
CA CYS A 29 6.08 5.33 10.02
C CYS A 29 6.03 6.87 9.90
N ASP A 30 6.45 7.42 8.75
CA ASP A 30 6.45 8.87 8.51
C ASP A 30 5.04 9.48 8.51
N HIS A 31 4.01 8.67 8.25
CA HIS A 31 2.60 9.09 8.21
C HIS A 31 1.81 8.68 9.47
N ASP A 32 2.50 8.47 10.59
CA ASP A 32 1.91 8.07 11.88
C ASP A 32 1.06 6.79 11.79
N LYS A 33 1.53 5.82 10.99
CA LYS A 33 0.98 4.46 10.90
C LYS A 33 -0.52 4.45 10.57
N PRO A 34 -0.94 4.97 9.40
CA PRO A 34 -2.34 5.27 9.10
C PRO A 34 -3.25 4.02 9.01
N CYS A 35 -2.69 2.83 8.90
CA CYS A 35 -3.40 1.56 8.75
C CYS A 35 -2.58 0.39 9.30
N GLU A 36 -3.18 -0.80 9.40
CA GLU A 36 -2.44 -2.03 9.67
C GLU A 36 -1.80 -2.58 8.39
N LEU A 37 -0.55 -3.02 8.49
CA LEU A 37 0.18 -3.66 7.40
C LEU A 37 0.37 -5.15 7.69
N HIS A 38 -0.07 -6.00 6.77
CA HIS A 38 0.16 -7.43 6.86
C HIS A 38 1.15 -7.89 5.79
N PHE A 39 2.37 -8.20 6.22
CA PHE A 39 3.40 -8.72 5.33
C PHE A 39 3.18 -10.21 5.06
N ARG A 40 3.07 -10.56 3.79
CA ARG A 40 3.07 -11.93 3.30
C ARG A 40 4.21 -12.11 2.33
N LYS A 41 4.95 -13.21 2.48
CA LYS A 41 5.89 -13.67 1.47
C LYS A 41 5.17 -14.68 0.58
N PRO A 42 4.80 -14.34 -0.67
CA PRO A 42 4.39 -15.35 -1.62
C PRO A 42 5.53 -16.36 -1.81
N ASN A 43 5.22 -17.60 -2.18
CA ASN A 43 6.20 -18.69 -2.35
C ASN A 43 7.29 -18.43 -3.45
N GLY A 44 7.37 -17.21 -4.01
CA GLY A 44 8.39 -16.78 -4.95
C GLY A 44 9.56 -16.10 -4.25
N LYS A 45 10.80 -16.39 -4.68
CA LYS A 45 12.02 -15.77 -4.12
C LYS A 45 12.04 -14.26 -4.41
N GLY A 46 12.23 -13.44 -3.37
CA GLY A 46 12.60 -12.02 -3.50
C GLY A 46 11.44 -11.03 -3.62
N ILE A 47 10.21 -11.46 -3.36
CA ILE A 47 9.00 -10.63 -3.43
C ILE A 47 8.28 -10.67 -2.09
N THR A 48 7.86 -9.51 -1.61
CA THR A 48 6.99 -9.36 -0.45
C THR A 48 5.70 -8.67 -0.88
N ALA A 49 4.56 -9.24 -0.45
CA ALA A 49 3.26 -8.64 -0.62
C ALA A 49 2.83 -8.03 0.72
N VAL A 50 2.51 -6.74 0.73
CA VAL A 50 1.99 -6.04 1.91
C VAL A 50 0.50 -5.84 1.70
N ILE A 51 -0.31 -6.48 2.53
CA ILE A 51 -1.76 -6.31 2.51
C ILE A 51 -2.12 -5.13 3.39
N VAL A 52 -2.94 -4.23 2.86
CA VAL A 52 -3.51 -3.09 3.55
C VAL A 52 -5.03 -3.07 3.36
N ASP A 53 -5.73 -2.76 4.43
CA ASP A 53 -7.17 -2.53 4.44
C ASP A 53 -7.46 -1.03 4.47
N VAL A 54 -7.99 -0.49 3.37
CA VAL A 54 -8.29 0.94 3.20
C VAL A 54 -9.77 1.18 3.49
N LYS A 55 -10.03 1.80 4.64
CA LYS A 55 -11.37 2.09 5.17
C LYS A 55 -11.65 3.58 5.29
N THR A 56 -10.61 4.42 5.25
CA THR A 56 -10.72 5.88 5.40
C THR A 56 -10.05 6.62 4.24
N THR A 57 -10.45 7.86 4.01
CA THR A 57 -9.85 8.72 2.98
C THR A 57 -8.37 8.95 3.25
N ALA A 58 -7.98 9.16 4.51
CA ALA A 58 -6.57 9.32 4.90
C ALA A 58 -5.71 8.09 4.54
N GLN A 59 -6.26 6.88 4.68
CA GLN A 59 -5.57 5.65 4.26
C GLN A 59 -5.46 5.55 2.74
N ALA A 60 -6.49 5.98 2.01
CA ALA A 60 -6.46 6.03 0.55
C ALA A 60 -5.43 7.03 0.05
N ASP A 61 -5.37 8.23 0.65
CA ASP A 61 -4.40 9.27 0.33
C ASP A 61 -2.96 8.82 0.59
N TRP A 62 -2.73 8.16 1.74
CA TRP A 62 -1.44 7.56 2.06
C TRP A 62 -1.03 6.48 1.04
N LEU A 63 -1.95 5.58 0.69
CA LEU A 63 -1.70 4.51 -0.27
C LEU A 63 -1.38 5.09 -1.65
N GLU A 64 -2.13 6.10 -2.10
CA GLU A 64 -1.83 6.81 -3.33
C GLU A 64 -0.45 7.48 -3.31
N SER A 65 -0.08 8.13 -2.22
CA SER A 65 1.24 8.75 -2.06
C SER A 65 2.35 7.70 -2.20
N LEU A 66 2.22 6.58 -1.48
CA LEU A 66 3.18 5.48 -1.51
C LEU A 66 3.36 4.92 -2.94
N ILE A 67 2.26 4.65 -3.65
CA ILE A 67 2.31 4.12 -5.01
C ILE A 67 2.88 5.15 -6.00
N LYS A 68 2.56 6.44 -5.85
CA LYS A 68 3.11 7.52 -6.70
C LYS A 68 4.61 7.67 -6.50
N GLN A 69 5.09 7.63 -5.26
CA GLN A 69 6.50 7.84 -4.93
C GLN A 69 7.38 6.65 -5.35
N TYR A 70 6.96 5.43 -5.03
CA TYR A 70 7.80 4.24 -5.20
C TYR A 70 7.43 3.36 -6.40
N LYS A 71 6.34 3.70 -7.11
CA LYS A 71 5.85 2.98 -8.31
C LYS A 71 5.60 1.48 -8.05
N PHE A 72 5.21 1.11 -6.83
CA PHE A 72 4.87 -0.28 -6.51
C PHE A 72 3.63 -0.75 -7.28
N LYS A 73 3.53 -2.06 -7.48
CA LYS A 73 2.34 -2.65 -8.09
C LYS A 73 1.26 -2.84 -7.04
N LEU A 74 0.07 -2.32 -7.31
CA LEU A 74 -1.10 -2.45 -6.45
C LEU A 74 -2.09 -3.44 -7.05
N PHE A 75 -2.56 -4.38 -6.25
CA PHE A 75 -3.60 -5.33 -6.62
C PHE A 75 -4.78 -5.18 -5.69
N LYS A 76 -5.98 -4.96 -6.23
CA LYS A 76 -7.21 -4.99 -5.44
C LYS A 76 -7.57 -6.45 -5.18
N LEU A 77 -7.73 -6.82 -3.90
CA LEU A 77 -8.09 -8.18 -3.50
C LEU A 77 -9.61 -8.37 -3.42
N GLN A 78 -10.34 -7.37 -2.89
CA GLN A 78 -11.81 -7.32 -2.79
C GLN A 78 -12.28 -5.86 -2.81
#